data_AF-D0S9P4-F1
#
_entry.id   AF-D0S9P4-F1
#
_cell.length_a   1.000
_cell.length_b   1.000
_cell.length_c   1.000
_cell.angle_alpha   90.00
_cell.angle_beta   90.00
_cell.angle_gamma   90.00
#
_symmetry.space_group_name_H-M   'P 1'
#
loop_
_entity.id
_entity.type
_entity.pdbx_description
1 polymer ?
#
loop_
_entity_poly.entity_id
_entity_poly.type
_entity_poly.pdbx_seq_one_letter_code
_entity_poly.pdbx_strand_id
1 'polypeptide(L)'
;KNVVGEARISNGRKEQTSFIMIDSQSVKNTDTARDKRYDAGKKVSGIKRHIIVDTEGLPHGTLVTTADKIDRQGALDTITLHKDSLQNVEVVLVDGGYTGERFSLAVNNLVVFQKVCWR
;
A
#
# COMPACT_ATOMS: atom_id res chain seq x y z
N LYS A 1 -4.78 -0.08 19.94
CA LYS A 1 -4.09 -1.36 20.22
C LYS A 1 -3.40 -1.79 18.93
N ASN A 2 -2.10 -2.10 18.98
CA ASN A 2 -1.34 -2.54 17.81
C ASN A 2 -1.57 -4.05 17.59
N VAL A 3 -2.77 -4.40 17.11
CA VAL A 3 -3.19 -5.81 16.90
C VAL A 3 -2.24 -6.54 15.95
N VAL A 4 -1.69 -5.82 14.97
CA VAL A 4 -0.74 -6.37 13.99
C VAL A 4 0.59 -6.69 14.66
N GLY A 5 1.11 -5.79 15.49
CA GLY A 5 2.33 -6.03 16.27
C GLY A 5 2.21 -7.25 17.20
N GLU A 6 1.09 -7.36 17.91
CA GLU A 6 0.78 -8.51 18.77
C GLU A 6 0.73 -9.82 17.96
N ALA A 7 0.04 -9.84 16.82
CA ALA A 7 -0.04 -11.01 15.94
C ALA A 7 1.33 -11.40 15.35
N ARG A 8 2.18 -10.41 15.04
CA ARG A 8 3.55 -10.68 14.58
C ARG A 8 4.40 -11.32 15.67
N ILE A 9 4.32 -10.81 16.90
CA ILE A 9 5.01 -11.40 18.05
C ILE A 9 4.54 -12.83 18.29
N SER A 10 3.22 -13.10 18.22
CA SER A 10 2.71 -14.47 18.39
C SER A 10 3.20 -15.43 17.30
N ASN A 11 3.50 -14.91 16.10
CA ASN A 11 4.08 -15.68 14.99
C ASN A 11 5.62 -15.77 15.07
N GLY A 12 6.25 -15.34 16.18
CA GLY A 12 7.70 -15.35 16.35
C GLY A 12 8.45 -14.33 15.50
N ARG A 13 7.75 -13.28 15.02
CA ARG A 13 8.33 -12.17 14.26
C ARG A 13 8.57 -10.96 15.17
N LYS A 14 9.39 -10.02 14.69
CA LYS A 14 9.52 -8.68 15.30
C LYS A 14 8.20 -7.92 15.16
N GLU A 15 7.82 -7.17 16.20
CA GLU A 15 6.60 -6.35 16.21
C GLU A 15 6.50 -5.46 14.96
N GLN A 16 7.56 -4.72 14.65
CA GLN A 16 7.67 -3.93 13.44
C GLN A 16 8.29 -4.75 12.31
N THR A 17 7.73 -4.63 11.10
CA THR A 17 8.23 -5.33 9.91
C THR A 17 9.34 -4.55 9.22
N SER A 18 10.32 -5.25 8.66
CA SER A 18 11.33 -4.69 7.76
C SER A 18 10.97 -4.85 6.27
N PHE A 19 9.89 -5.57 5.96
CA PHE A 19 9.47 -5.87 4.60
C PHE A 19 7.97 -5.65 4.44
N ILE A 20 7.58 -4.95 3.37
CA ILE A 20 6.18 -4.75 3.00
C ILE A 20 5.94 -4.99 1.51
N MET A 21 4.71 -5.35 1.18
CA MET A 21 4.16 -5.44 -0.16
C MET A 21 3.03 -4.44 -0.31
N ILE A 22 2.98 -3.75 -1.44
CA ILE A 22 1.91 -2.77 -1.74
C ILE A 22 1.22 -3.17 -3.04
N ASP A 23 -0.10 -3.22 -2.97
CA ASP A 23 -0.95 -3.41 -4.14
C ASP A 23 -2.21 -2.54 -4.03
N SER A 24 -2.88 -2.34 -5.17
CA SER A 24 -4.14 -1.63 -5.26
C SER A 24 -5.23 -2.48 -5.90
N GLN A 25 -6.44 -2.38 -5.34
CA GLN A 25 -7.60 -3.07 -5.87
C GLN A 25 -8.76 -2.11 -6.11
N SER A 26 -9.24 -2.06 -7.34
CA SER A 26 -10.47 -1.35 -7.69
C SER A 26 -11.66 -2.26 -7.44
N VAL A 27 -12.66 -1.76 -6.72
CA VAL A 27 -13.87 -2.50 -6.36
C VAL A 27 -15.09 -1.69 -6.78
N LYS A 28 -16.05 -2.36 -7.40
CA LYS A 28 -17.32 -1.72 -7.78
C LYS A 28 -18.06 -1.30 -6.52
N ASN A 29 -18.56 -0.06 -6.52
CA ASN A 29 -19.39 0.44 -5.43
C ASN A 29 -20.88 0.40 -5.82
N THR A 30 -21.77 0.60 -4.86
CA THR A 30 -23.21 0.75 -5.10
C THR A 30 -23.50 1.95 -6.01
N ASP A 31 -24.57 1.84 -6.80
CA ASP A 31 -24.86 2.84 -7.82
C ASP A 31 -25.15 4.23 -7.25
N THR A 32 -25.61 4.31 -6.00
CA THR A 32 -25.91 5.55 -5.28
C THR A 32 -24.71 6.18 -4.57
N ALA A 33 -23.53 5.55 -4.60
CA ALA A 33 -22.35 6.09 -3.94
C ALA A 33 -21.89 7.40 -4.61
N ARG A 34 -21.74 8.46 -3.80
CA ARG A 34 -21.37 9.81 -4.25
C ARG A 34 -19.90 9.90 -4.66
N ASP A 35 -19.03 9.23 -3.92
CA ASP A 35 -17.57 9.24 -4.15
C ASP A 35 -17.14 7.99 -4.92
N LYS A 36 -17.53 7.92 -6.20
CA LYS A 36 -17.04 6.90 -7.13
C LYS A 36 -16.56 7.54 -8.43
N ARG A 37 -15.49 6.97 -8.99
CA ARG A 37 -14.98 7.34 -10.33
C ARG A 37 -14.65 6.08 -11.10
N TYR A 38 -14.38 6.23 -12.39
CA TYR A 38 -14.09 5.11 -13.27
C TYR A 38 -12.58 4.90 -13.42
N ASP A 39 -12.14 3.69 -13.13
CA ASP A 39 -10.80 3.21 -13.44
C ASP A 39 -10.81 2.64 -14.87
N ALA A 40 -10.15 3.34 -15.80
CA ALA A 40 -10.08 2.88 -17.20
C ALA A 40 -9.20 1.62 -17.37
N GLY A 41 -8.17 1.46 -16.54
CA GLY A 41 -7.26 0.31 -16.60
C GLY A 41 -7.95 -0.97 -16.14
N LYS A 42 -8.78 -0.89 -15.08
CA LYS A 42 -9.51 -2.03 -14.53
C LYS A 42 -10.97 -2.13 -15.01
N LYS A 43 -11.46 -1.12 -15.72
CA LYS A 43 -12.85 -0.98 -16.19
C LYS A 43 -13.90 -1.06 -15.08
N VAL A 44 -13.59 -0.46 -13.93
CA VAL A 44 -14.44 -0.47 -12.73
C VAL A 44 -14.85 0.94 -12.36
N SER A 45 -16.16 1.18 -12.22
CA SER A 45 -16.67 2.39 -11.56
C SER A 45 -16.85 2.11 -10.06
N GLY A 46 -16.11 2.82 -9.22
CA GLY A 46 -16.16 2.57 -7.79
C GLY A 46 -15.05 3.28 -7.02
N ILE A 47 -14.51 2.54 -6.05
CA ILE A 47 -13.41 2.94 -5.19
C ILE A 47 -12.19 2.08 -5.46
N LYS A 48 -11.03 2.55 -5.03
CA LYS A 48 -9.77 1.81 -5.06
C LYS A 48 -9.18 1.77 -3.67
N ARG A 49 -8.79 0.58 -3.22
CA ARG A 49 -8.11 0.36 -1.95
C ARG A 49 -6.64 0.09 -2.20
N HIS A 50 -5.77 0.83 -1.53
CA HIS A 50 -4.33 0.64 -1.51
C HIS A 50 -4.00 -0.02 -0.18
N ILE A 51 -3.36 -1.18 -0.21
CA ILE A 51 -3.13 -1.99 0.98
C ILE A 51 -1.63 -2.29 1.08
N ILE A 52 -1.09 -2.07 2.28
CA ILE A 52 0.27 -2.43 2.67
C ILE A 52 0.18 -3.67 3.56
N VAL A 53 0.86 -4.75 3.17
CA VAL A 53 0.93 -6.00 3.94
C VAL A 53 2.37 -6.44 4.15
N ASP A 54 2.63 -7.27 5.14
CA ASP A 54 3.93 -7.92 5.34
C ASP A 54 3.98 -9.35 4.76
N THR A 55 5.06 -10.08 5.04
CA THR A 55 5.25 -11.47 4.61
C THR A 55 4.26 -12.47 5.23
N GLU A 56 3.61 -12.11 6.33
CA GLU A 56 2.57 -12.92 6.99
C GLU A 56 1.16 -12.55 6.50
N GLY A 57 1.06 -11.59 5.56
CA GLY A 57 -0.21 -11.08 5.04
C GLY A 57 -0.94 -10.15 6.01
N LEU A 58 -0.29 -9.67 7.07
CA LEU A 58 -0.91 -8.78 8.04
C LEU A 58 -0.93 -7.33 7.51
N PRO A 59 -2.04 -6.59 7.64
CA PRO A 59 -2.16 -5.24 7.10
C PRO A 59 -1.42 -4.21 7.97
N HIS A 60 -0.45 -3.49 7.39
CA HIS A 60 0.28 -2.39 8.03
C HIS A 60 -0.25 -1.01 7.62
N GLY A 61 -1.13 -0.96 6.63
CA GLY A 61 -1.67 0.30 6.14
C GLY A 61 -2.74 0.14 5.08
N THR A 62 -3.73 1.02 5.09
CA THR A 62 -4.82 1.03 4.10
C THR A 62 -5.29 2.43 3.78
N LEU A 63 -5.44 2.73 2.49
CA LEU A 63 -6.08 3.95 2.02
C LEU A 63 -7.14 3.62 0.98
N VAL A 64 -8.33 4.21 1.13
CA VAL A 64 -9.40 4.10 0.13
C VAL A 64 -9.52 5.43 -0.61
N THR A 65 -9.49 5.37 -1.94
CA THR A 65 -9.62 6.52 -2.84
C THR A 65 -10.72 6.27 -3.85
N THR A 66 -11.06 7.28 -4.65
CA THR A 66 -11.82 7.07 -5.88
C THR A 66 -11.04 6.18 -6.86
N ALA A 67 -11.73 5.43 -7.73
CA ALA A 67 -11.06 4.42 -8.55
C ALA A 67 -10.14 4.97 -9.65
N ASP A 68 -10.30 6.25 -10.03
CA ASP A 68 -9.44 6.94 -10.99
C ASP A 68 -8.08 7.36 -10.41
N LYS A 69 -7.88 7.25 -9.09
CA LYS A 69 -6.58 7.51 -8.48
C LYS A 69 -5.54 6.55 -9.08
N ILE A 70 -4.42 7.12 -9.51
CA ILE A 70 -3.29 6.38 -10.07
C ILE A 70 -2.62 5.59 -8.94
N ASP A 71 -2.36 4.30 -9.21
CA ASP A 71 -1.85 3.33 -8.24
C ASP A 71 -0.58 3.81 -7.53
N ARG A 72 0.39 4.34 -8.29
CA ARG A 72 1.62 4.93 -7.75
C ARG A 72 1.37 6.06 -6.76
N GLN A 73 0.46 6.98 -7.07
CA GLN A 73 0.13 8.08 -6.16
C GLN A 73 -0.59 7.56 -4.93
N GLY A 74 -1.52 6.62 -5.09
CA GLY A 74 -2.21 6.00 -3.96
C GLY A 74 -1.26 5.26 -3.02
N ALA A 75 -0.25 4.56 -3.55
CA ALA A 75 0.78 3.93 -2.74
C ALA A 75 1.60 4.95 -1.94
N LEU A 76 2.05 6.04 -2.57
CA LEU A 76 2.77 7.10 -1.85
C LEU A 76 1.91 7.73 -0.75
N ASP A 77 0.65 8.06 -1.06
CA ASP A 77 -0.29 8.62 -0.09
C ASP A 77 -0.51 7.65 1.10
N THR A 78 -0.58 6.34 0.84
CA THR A 78 -0.75 5.31 1.87
C THR A 78 0.48 5.18 2.76
N ILE A 79 1.69 5.21 2.18
CA ILE A 79 2.95 5.19 2.94
C ILE A 79 3.04 6.43 3.81
N THR A 80 2.74 7.61 3.26
CA THR A 80 2.78 8.88 4.02
C THR A 80 1.79 8.85 5.19
N LEU A 81 0.57 8.37 4.96
CA LEU A 81 -0.46 8.28 6.01
C LEU A 81 -0.06 7.34 7.16
N HIS A 82 0.76 6.33 6.88
CA HIS A 82 1.16 5.30 7.84
C HIS A 82 2.66 5.30 8.14
N LYS A 83 3.31 6.45 7.97
CA LYS A 83 4.78 6.57 8.09
C LYS A 83 5.29 6.09 9.46
N ASP A 84 4.58 6.41 10.53
CA ASP A 84 4.99 6.07 11.90
C ASP A 84 5.04 4.55 12.15
N SER A 85 4.13 3.78 11.55
CA SER A 85 4.14 2.31 11.65
C SER A 85 5.15 1.65 10.70
N LEU A 86 5.65 2.39 9.71
CA LEU A 86 6.56 1.90 8.67
C LEU A 86 8.01 2.36 8.87
N GLN A 87 8.35 2.93 10.03
CA GLN A 87 9.68 3.48 10.32
C GLN A 87 10.84 2.48 10.19
N ASN A 88 10.59 1.18 10.42
CA ASN A 88 11.59 0.12 10.37
C ASN A 88 11.56 -0.70 9.07
N VAL A 89 10.73 -0.31 8.10
CA VAL A 89 10.72 -0.97 6.80
C VAL A 89 12.07 -0.70 6.12
N GLU A 90 12.61 -1.72 5.44
CA GLU A 90 13.85 -1.70 4.66
C GLU A 90 13.64 -2.19 3.22
N VAL A 91 12.53 -2.87 2.93
CA VAL A 91 12.19 -3.34 1.58
C VAL A 91 10.70 -3.16 1.29
N VAL A 92 10.41 -2.50 0.17
CA VAL A 92 9.06 -2.41 -0.41
C VAL A 92 9.04 -3.24 -1.70
N LEU A 93 8.18 -4.24 -1.75
CA LEU A 93 7.87 -4.98 -2.97
C LEU A 93 6.57 -4.44 -3.58
N VAL A 94 6.58 -4.20 -4.89
CA VAL A 94 5.43 -3.72 -5.66
C VAL A 94 5.31 -4.46 -6.98
N ASP A 95 4.12 -4.40 -7.58
CA ASP A 95 3.90 -4.96 -8.92
C ASP A 95 4.61 -4.13 -10.02
N GLY A 96 4.84 -4.73 -11.19
CA GLY A 96 5.46 -4.10 -12.35
C GLY A 96 4.70 -2.85 -12.86
N GLY A 97 3.40 -2.72 -12.54
CA GLY A 97 2.63 -1.50 -12.81
C GLY A 97 3.13 -0.25 -12.05
N TYR A 98 3.90 -0.41 -10.98
CA TYR A 98 4.41 0.69 -10.15
C TYR A 98 5.75 1.28 -10.65
N THR A 99 6.21 0.90 -11.84
CA THR A 99 7.54 1.19 -12.39
C THR A 99 7.91 2.68 -12.47
N GLY A 100 9.24 2.92 -12.41
CA GLY A 100 9.88 4.20 -12.69
C GLY A 100 10.77 4.73 -11.57
N GLU A 101 11.89 5.36 -11.94
CA GLU A 101 12.87 5.95 -11.02
C GLU A 101 12.22 6.97 -10.07
N ARG A 102 11.31 7.80 -10.58
CA ARG A 102 10.58 8.80 -9.77
C ARG A 102 9.79 8.17 -8.62
N PHE A 103 9.15 7.03 -8.86
CA PHE A 103 8.40 6.34 -7.82
C PHE A 103 9.35 5.73 -6.77
N SER A 104 10.41 5.06 -7.23
CA SER A 104 11.44 4.50 -6.34
C SER A 104 12.07 5.58 -5.44
N LEU A 105 12.46 6.73 -6.03
CA LEU A 105 12.99 7.87 -5.28
C LEU A 105 11.98 8.43 -4.27
N ALA A 106 10.70 8.55 -4.65
CA ALA A 106 9.67 9.03 -3.76
C ALA A 106 9.45 8.08 -2.56
N VAL A 107 9.46 6.76 -2.79
CA VAL A 107 9.39 5.76 -1.71
C VAL A 107 10.61 5.87 -0.80
N ASN A 108 11.81 5.97 -1.36
CA ASN A 108 13.07 6.11 -0.58
C ASN A 108 13.13 7.37 0.29
N ASN A 109 12.42 8.43 -0.08
CA ASN A 109 12.31 9.65 0.74
C ASN A 109 11.28 9.50 1.88
N LEU A 110 10.35 8.56 1.76
CA LEU A 110 9.28 8.34 2.73
C LEU A 110 9.64 7.28 3.77
N VAL A 111 10.36 6.24 3.37
CA VAL A 111 10.82 5.15 4.23
C VAL A 111 12.33 4.95 4.04
N VAL A 112 13.06 4.74 5.14
CA VAL A 112 14.53 4.79 5.17
C VAL A 112 15.12 3.70 4.28
N PHE A 113 15.83 4.14 3.22
CA PHE A 113 16.73 3.41 2.32
C PHE A 113 16.31 1.99 1.93
N GLN A 114 15.72 1.80 0.73
CA GLN A 114 15.15 0.51 0.35
C GLN A 114 15.36 0.09 -1.09
N LYS A 115 15.40 -1.23 -1.27
CA LYS A 115 15.34 -1.89 -2.58
C LYS A 115 13.87 -2.05 -2.97
N VAL A 116 13.42 -1.27 -3.96
CA VAL A 116 12.14 -1.54 -4.61
C VAL A 116 12.32 -2.69 -5.58
N CYS A 117 11.78 -3.85 -5.23
CA CYS A 117 11.76 -5.00 -6.13
C CYS A 117 10.50 -4.96 -6.98
N TRP A 118 10.67 -5.25 -8.27
CA TRP A 118 9.60 -5.48 -9.23
C TRP A 118 9.43 -6.99 -9.37
N ARG A 119 8.19 -7.47 -9.47
CA ARG A 119 7.92 -8.84 -9.89
C ARG A 119 7.84 -8.93 -11.41
#